data_AF-A0A392NF49-F1
#
_entry.id   AF-A0A392NF49-F1
#
_cell.length_a   1.000
_cell.length_b   1.000
_cell.length_c   1.000
_cell.angle_alpha   90.00
_cell.angle_beta   90.00
_cell.angle_gamma   90.00
#
_symmetry.space_group_name_H-M   'P 1'
#
loop_
_entity.id
_entity.type
_entity.pdbx_description
1 polymer ?
#
loop_
_entity_poly.entity_id
_entity_poly.type
_entity_poly.pdbx_seq_one_letter_code
_entity_poly.pdbx_strand_id
1 'polypeptide(L)'
;MWVKAKELEASSEHYIDLLAKGIGKPRDEIAKEIQRTRFFLAQDAVDFGIADKIMDFGEQAYEKRDYNALRAARALKRGGGDPQASPSGL
;
A
#
# COMPACT_ATOMS: atom_id res chain seq x y z
N MET A 1 11.98 -18.89 -38.05
CA MET A 1 11.79 -18.25 -36.72
C MET A 1 10.57 -18.86 -36.03
N TRP A 2 10.65 -20.15 -35.67
CA TRP A 2 9.53 -20.92 -35.09
C TRP A 2 9.69 -21.12 -33.58
N VAL A 3 10.92 -21.35 -33.13
CA VAL A 3 11.27 -21.46 -31.70
C VAL A 3 10.89 -20.18 -30.95
N LYS A 4 11.23 -19.01 -31.50
CA LYS A 4 10.87 -17.71 -30.90
C LYS A 4 9.36 -17.48 -30.84
N ALA A 5 8.59 -18.02 -31.78
CA ALA A 5 7.13 -17.89 -31.78
C ALA A 5 6.51 -18.78 -30.69
N LYS A 6 6.99 -20.03 -30.55
CA LYS A 6 6.55 -20.94 -29.48
C LYS A 6 6.92 -20.47 -28.08
N GLU A 7 8.11 -19.88 -27.94
CA GLU A 7 8.56 -19.29 -26.68
C GLU A 7 7.71 -18.08 -26.29
N LEU A 8 7.35 -17.24 -27.27
CA LEU A 8 6.43 -16.12 -27.06
C LEU A 8 5.03 -16.59 -26.66
N GLU A 9 4.52 -17.65 -27.28
CA GLU A 9 3.24 -18.25 -26.95
C GLU A 9 3.24 -18.79 -25.51
N ALA A 10 4.22 -19.61 -25.16
CA ALA A 10 4.37 -20.16 -23.81
C ALA A 10 4.52 -19.07 -22.73
N SER A 11 5.25 -18.00 -23.04
CA SER A 11 5.39 -16.84 -22.13
C SER A 11 4.04 -16.14 -21.93
N SER A 12 3.30 -15.90 -23.02
CA SER A 12 1.99 -15.25 -22.96
C SER A 12 0.99 -16.08 -22.15
N GLU A 13 0.96 -17.39 -22.37
CA GLU A 13 0.13 -18.32 -21.62
C GLU A 13 0.45 -18.30 -20.12
N HIS A 14 1.74 -18.25 -19.76
CA HIS A 14 2.17 -18.18 -18.37
C HIS A 14 1.65 -16.92 -17.66
N TYR A 15 1.70 -15.76 -18.31
CA TYR A 15 1.18 -14.52 -17.74
C TYR A 15 -0.34 -14.54 -17.58
N ILE A 16 -1.06 -15.13 -18.54
CA ILE A 16 -2.52 -15.29 -18.45
C ILE A 16 -2.89 -16.18 -17.26
N ASP A 17 -2.16 -17.27 -17.03
CA ASP A 17 -2.41 -18.17 -15.90
C ASP A 17 -2.17 -17.49 -14.54
N LEU A 18 -1.15 -16.64 -14.45
CA LEU A 18 -0.89 -15.85 -13.24
C LEU A 18 -2.03 -14.86 -12.97
N LEU A 19 -2.48 -14.15 -14.00
CA LEU A 19 -3.59 -13.20 -13.89
C LEU A 19 -4.90 -13.89 -13.54
N ALA A 20 -5.21 -15.03 -14.16
CA ALA A 20 -6.39 -15.81 -13.86
C ALA A 20 -6.43 -16.26 -12.39
N LYS A 21 -5.29 -16.72 -11.84
CA LYS A 21 -5.16 -17.09 -10.43
C LYS A 21 -5.31 -15.92 -9.48
N GLY A 22 -4.78 -14.75 -9.82
CA GLY A 22 -4.85 -13.55 -8.98
C GLY A 22 -6.26 -12.93 -8.95
N ILE A 23 -6.92 -12.90 -10.10
CA ILE A 23 -8.22 -12.22 -10.28
C ILE A 23 -9.40 -13.17 -9.96
N GLY A 24 -9.18 -14.49 -10.03
CA GLY A 24 -10.22 -15.49 -9.79
C GLY A 24 -11.19 -15.70 -10.97
N LYS A 25 -10.85 -15.17 -12.15
CA LYS A 25 -11.63 -15.34 -13.40
C LYS A 25 -11.07 -16.48 -14.26
N PRO A 26 -11.89 -17.10 -15.13
CA PRO A 26 -11.43 -18.16 -16.01
C PRO A 26 -10.40 -17.64 -17.02
N ARG A 27 -9.42 -18.51 -17.33
CA ARG A 27 -8.30 -18.23 -18.25
C ARG A 27 -8.78 -17.68 -19.61
N ASP A 28 -9.85 -18.25 -20.16
CA ASP A 28 -10.34 -17.88 -21.50
C ASP A 28 -10.94 -16.48 -21.57
N GLU A 29 -11.52 -15.98 -20.48
CA GLU A 29 -12.04 -14.60 -20.42
C GLU A 29 -10.88 -13.61 -20.34
N ILE A 30 -9.93 -13.88 -19.46
CA ILE A 30 -8.71 -13.09 -19.28
C ILE A 30 -7.92 -13.04 -20.60
N ALA A 31 -7.74 -14.17 -21.27
CA ALA A 31 -7.03 -14.25 -22.55
C ALA A 31 -7.68 -13.38 -23.64
N LYS A 32 -9.02 -13.32 -23.70
CA LYS A 32 -9.75 -12.48 -24.65
C LYS A 32 -9.62 -11.00 -24.33
N GLU A 33 -9.68 -10.63 -23.05
CA GLU A 33 -9.61 -9.23 -22.64
C GLU A 33 -8.21 -8.62 -22.77
N ILE A 34 -7.14 -9.40 -22.56
CA ILE A 34 -5.75 -8.89 -22.63
C ILE A 34 -5.19 -8.91 -24.07
N GLN A 35 -5.94 -9.41 -25.07
CA GLN A 35 -5.50 -9.38 -26.48
C GLN A 35 -5.12 -7.98 -26.95
N ARG A 36 -5.70 -6.95 -26.34
CA ARG A 36 -5.28 -5.56 -26.52
C ARG A 36 -4.91 -4.95 -25.18
N THR A 37 -3.96 -4.02 -25.23
CA THR A 37 -3.63 -3.18 -24.09
C THR A 37 -4.87 -2.42 -23.65
N ARG A 38 -5.33 -2.70 -22.43
CA ARG A 38 -6.43 -2.01 -21.77
C ARG A 38 -5.90 -1.28 -20.54
N PHE A 39 -6.27 -0.03 -20.40
CA PHE A 39 -5.99 0.76 -19.21
C PHE A 39 -7.22 0.71 -18.30
N PHE A 40 -6.98 0.65 -17.00
CA PHE A 40 -8.03 0.59 -15.98
C PHE A 40 -7.98 1.86 -15.13
N LEU A 41 -9.15 2.44 -14.84
CA LEU A 41 -9.28 3.36 -13.72
C LEU A 41 -9.25 2.56 -12.42
N ALA A 42 -9.00 3.25 -11.30
CA ALA A 42 -8.88 2.58 -10.00
C ALA A 42 -10.15 1.79 -9.62
N GLN A 43 -11.33 2.32 -9.94
CA GLN A 43 -12.61 1.63 -9.73
C GLN A 43 -12.75 0.42 -10.64
N ASP A 44 -12.45 0.58 -11.93
CA ASP A 44 -12.51 -0.54 -12.89
C ASP A 44 -11.56 -1.67 -12.49
N ALA A 45 -10.38 -1.35 -11.92
CA ALA A 45 -9.43 -2.35 -11.45
C ALA A 45 -9.96 -3.14 -10.25
N VAL A 46 -10.72 -2.49 -9.35
CA VAL A 46 -11.39 -3.18 -8.24
C VAL A 46 -12.51 -4.06 -8.75
N ASP A 47 -13.38 -3.52 -9.60
CA ASP A 47 -14.52 -4.26 -10.17
C ASP A 47 -14.05 -5.45 -11.02
N PHE A 48 -12.89 -5.31 -11.66
CA PHE A 48 -12.29 -6.37 -12.44
C PHE A 48 -11.67 -7.49 -11.58
N GLY A 49 -11.35 -7.20 -10.32
CA GLY A 49 -10.66 -8.11 -9.39
C GLY A 49 -9.14 -8.02 -9.45
N ILE A 50 -8.57 -6.95 -10.03
CA ILE A 50 -7.12 -6.67 -9.99
C ILE A 50 -6.69 -6.07 -8.65
N ALA A 51 -7.59 -5.35 -7.97
CA ALA A 51 -7.30 -4.68 -6.71
C ALA A 51 -8.43 -4.88 -5.69
N ASP A 52 -8.10 -4.96 -4.40
CA ASP A 52 -9.12 -5.15 -3.35
C ASP A 52 -9.78 -3.84 -2.89
N LYS A 53 -9.01 -2.75 -2.84
CA LYS A 53 -9.47 -1.46 -2.32
C LYS A 53 -8.72 -0.29 -2.95
N ILE A 54 -9.45 0.80 -3.23
CA ILE A 54 -8.87 2.11 -3.57
C ILE A 54 -8.47 2.81 -2.26
N MET A 55 -7.19 3.15 -2.13
CA MET A 55 -6.72 3.99 -1.02
C MET A 55 -6.88 5.46 -1.40
N ASP A 56 -7.61 6.21 -0.59
CA ASP A 56 -7.63 7.67 -0.66
C ASP A 56 -6.62 8.23 0.34
N PHE A 57 -5.79 9.19 -0.08
CA PHE A 57 -4.73 9.79 0.73
C PHE A 57 -5.27 10.79 1.78
N GLY A 58 -6.48 10.59 2.28
CA GLY A 58 -7.18 11.45 3.25
C GLY A 58 -7.34 10.85 4.65
N GLU A 59 -7.41 9.52 4.79
CA GLU A 59 -7.62 8.88 6.10
C GLU A 59 -6.29 8.53 6.79
N GLN A 60 -5.73 9.52 7.47
CA GLN A 60 -5.14 9.40 8.82
C GLN A 60 -4.22 8.20 9.10
N ALA A 61 -3.31 7.83 8.19
CA ALA A 61 -2.20 6.92 8.53
C ALA A 61 -1.14 7.56 9.46
N TYR A 62 -1.45 8.71 10.07
CA TYR A 62 -0.63 9.37 11.07
C TYR A 62 -1.55 9.81 12.21
N GLU A 63 -1.40 9.21 13.39
CA GLU A 63 -1.89 9.85 14.61
C GLU A 63 -1.19 11.21 14.71
N LYS A 64 -1.95 12.31 14.57
CA LYS A 64 -1.44 13.65 14.90
C LYS A 64 -1.13 13.65 16.39
N ARG A 65 0.13 13.37 16.71
CA ARG A 65 0.64 13.44 18.07
C ARG A 65 0.48 14.88 18.54
N ASP A 66 -0.45 15.12 19.45
CA ASP A 66 -0.69 16.47 19.98
C ASP A 66 0.52 16.88 20.84
N TYR A 67 1.44 17.60 20.19
CA TYR A 67 2.66 18.10 20.82
C TYR A 67 2.36 19.10 21.94
N ASN A 68 1.22 19.79 21.92
CA ASN A 68 0.81 20.68 23.01
C ASN A 68 0.38 19.89 24.24
N ALA A 69 -0.43 18.85 24.07
CA ALA A 69 -0.82 17.94 25.15
C ALA A 69 0.41 17.24 25.78
N LEU A 70 1.35 16.79 24.95
CA LEU A 70 2.63 16.20 25.39
C LEU A 70 3.52 17.18 26.14
N ARG A 71 3.56 18.45 25.71
CA ARG A 71 4.32 19.51 26.38
C ARG A 71 3.69 19.87 27.73
N ALA A 72 2.37 19.97 27.80
CA ALA A 72 1.64 20.21 29.04
C ALA A 72 1.82 19.06 30.05
N ALA A 73 1.74 17.81 29.59
CA ALA A 73 1.99 16.64 30.43
C ALA A 73 3.43 16.60 30.99
N ARG A 74 4.43 17.01 30.18
CA ARG A 74 5.83 17.15 30.65
C ARG A 74 6.01 18.31 31.62
N ALA A 75 5.29 19.42 31.44
CA ALA A 75 5.33 20.56 32.35
C ALA A 75 4.72 20.21 33.72
N LEU A 76 3.58 19.51 33.74
CA LEU A 76 2.98 18.98 34.97
C LEU A 76 3.92 18.00 35.69
N LYS A 77 4.66 17.15 34.95
CA LYS A 77 5.64 16.23 35.54
C LYS A 77 6.89 16.92 36.10
N ARG A 78 7.21 18.14 35.67
CA ARG A 78 8.30 18.97 36.22
C ARG A 78 7.85 19.90 37.36
N GLY A 79 6.54 20.06 37.57
CA GLY A 79 5.98 20.96 38.59
C GLY A 79 5.86 20.39 40.00
N GLY A 80 6.40 19.19 40.27
CA GLY A 80 6.24 18.50 41.55
C GLY A 80 7.53 17.86 42.08
N GLY A 81 8.63 18.62 42.14
CA GLY A 81 9.87 18.18 42.77
C GLY A 81 10.58 19.34 43.45
N ASP A 82 10.83 19.20 44.74
CA ASP A 82 11.45 20.14 45.69
C ASP A 82 12.66 20.94 45.17
N PRO A 83 12.86 22.19 45.64
CA PRO A 83 14.05 22.96 45.35
C PRO A 83 15.20 22.48 46.24
N GLN A 84 15.89 21.39 45.89
CA GLN A 84 17.16 21.08 46.54
C GLN A 84 18.21 20.43 45.61
N ALA A 85 19.31 21.19 45.50
CA ALA A 85 20.69 20.84 45.17
C ALA A 85 21.08 20.60 43.69
N SER A 86 21.90 21.53 43.19
CA SER A 86 23.27 21.20 42.76
C SER A 86 24.24 22.24 43.38
N PRO A 87 25.32 21.82 44.05
CA PRO A 87 26.34 22.72 44.59
C PRO A 87 27.21 23.28 43.46
N SER A 88 27.32 24.60 43.39
CA SER A 88 28.28 25.29 42.51
C SER A 88 29.61 25.50 43.25
N GLY A 89 30.65 24.84 42.75
CA GLY A 89 32.04 25.33 42.62
C GLY A 89 32.78 25.86 43.86
N LEU A 90 33.80 25.10 44.27
CA LEU A 90 35.13 25.59 44.67
C LEU A 90 36.18 24.66 44.07
#